data_AF-A0A936DM55-F1
#
_entry.id   AF-A0A936DM55-F1
#
_cell.length_a   1.000
_cell.length_b   1.000
_cell.length_c   1.000
_cell.angle_alpha   90.00
_cell.angle_beta   90.00
_cell.angle_gamma   90.00
#
_symmetry.space_group_name_H-M   'P 1'
#
loop_
_entity.id
_entity.type
_entity.pdbx_description
1 polymer ?
#
loop_
_entity_poly.entity_id
_entity_poly.type
_entity_poly.pdbx_seq_one_letter_code
_entity_poly.pdbx_strand_id
1 'polypeptide(L)'
;MNHATHMLFVSTMDRVNTLERQVRDDYYRYLLEQGDDSDTYDAYMARYARFARFGQAATLASIDSLRRLSGTPMPNSLVDFYLKEGSFDGGGYLSDLVIHAAPELVAKAQSGATGWNCIRSIGLVDMIILSWGGHRMEFDPASGEGLTEAEVLVLNQNYSVIGWHTSGDGEAFDYLYFDTQGRFGITGFHQDDFESFYAQDLLPMTRKSPACLSLDEALAAMLRSAEAATQQDDEDSD
;
A
#
# COMPACT_ATOMS: atom_id res chain seq x y z
N MET A 1 8.12 -4.42 14.13
CA MET A 1 6.92 -3.85 14.77
C MET A 1 6.93 -4.17 16.26
N ASN A 2 6.76 -3.17 17.11
CA ASN A 2 6.69 -3.36 18.56
C ASN A 2 5.34 -3.96 19.02
N HIS A 3 5.24 -4.36 20.29
CA HIS A 3 4.04 -5.01 20.82
C HIS A 3 2.80 -4.10 20.77
N ALA A 4 2.93 -2.80 21.07
CA ALA A 4 1.81 -1.87 21.07
C ALA A 4 1.22 -1.69 19.67
N THR A 5 2.06 -1.46 18.67
CA THR A 5 1.63 -1.35 17.26
C THR A 5 1.04 -2.68 16.77
N HIS A 6 1.62 -3.82 17.15
CA HIS A 6 1.03 -5.12 16.81
C HIS A 6 -0.38 -5.30 17.41
N MET A 7 -0.57 -4.96 18.68
CA MET A 7 -1.90 -5.03 19.31
C MET A 7 -2.91 -4.08 18.68
N LEU A 8 -2.47 -2.89 18.26
CA LEU A 8 -3.32 -1.95 17.51
C LEU A 8 -3.83 -2.61 16.21
N PHE A 9 -2.95 -3.19 15.41
CA PHE A 9 -3.33 -3.90 14.18
C PHE A 9 -4.26 -5.07 14.46
N VAL A 10 -3.97 -5.91 15.46
CA VAL A 10 -4.83 -7.04 15.84
C VAL A 10 -6.24 -6.58 16.24
N SER A 11 -6.33 -5.58 17.12
CA SER A 11 -7.64 -5.06 17.55
C SER A 11 -8.45 -4.46 16.39
N THR A 12 -7.75 -3.82 15.43
CA THR A 12 -8.38 -3.23 14.25
C THR A 12 -8.85 -4.32 13.29
N MET A 13 -8.02 -5.33 13.02
CA MET A 13 -8.37 -6.50 12.22
C MET A 13 -9.62 -7.19 12.77
N ASP A 14 -9.67 -7.47 14.08
CA ASP A 14 -10.82 -8.13 14.70
C ASP A 14 -12.12 -7.34 14.50
N ARG A 15 -12.03 -6.00 14.65
CA ARG A 15 -13.16 -5.09 14.43
C ARG A 15 -13.62 -5.13 12.97
N VAL A 16 -12.73 -4.86 12.02
CA VAL A 16 -13.11 -4.76 10.60
C VAL A 16 -13.51 -6.13 10.00
N ASN A 17 -12.91 -7.22 10.45
CA ASN A 17 -13.29 -8.57 10.03
C ASN A 17 -14.67 -8.99 10.57
N THR A 18 -15.06 -8.46 11.73
CA THR A 18 -16.42 -8.65 12.24
C THR A 18 -17.45 -7.96 11.34
N LEU A 19 -17.18 -6.73 10.91
CA LEU A 19 -18.03 -5.98 9.99
C LEU A 19 -18.12 -6.65 8.61
N GLU A 20 -16.97 -7.02 8.02
CA GLU A 20 -16.92 -7.74 6.74
C GLU A 20 -17.74 -9.03 6.81
N ARG A 21 -17.64 -9.79 7.90
CA ARG A 21 -18.44 -11.01 8.06
C ARG A 21 -19.93 -10.70 8.10
N GLN A 22 -20.36 -9.67 8.85
CA GLN A 22 -21.77 -9.30 8.94
C GLN A 22 -22.34 -8.93 7.57
N VAL A 23 -21.65 -8.08 6.81
CA VAL A 23 -22.10 -7.66 5.46
C VAL A 23 -22.14 -8.84 4.49
N ARG A 24 -21.13 -9.71 4.52
CA ARG A 24 -21.08 -10.90 3.67
C ARG A 24 -22.16 -11.93 4.03
N ASP A 25 -22.46 -12.08 5.32
CA ASP A 25 -23.54 -12.95 5.79
C ASP A 25 -24.90 -12.47 5.30
N ASP A 26 -25.17 -11.17 5.42
CA ASP A 26 -26.43 -10.58 5.01
C ASP A 26 -26.61 -10.64 3.48
N TYR A 27 -25.55 -10.36 2.72
CA TYR A 27 -25.59 -10.48 1.25
C TYR A 27 -25.74 -11.94 0.79
N TYR A 28 -25.07 -12.89 1.44
CA TYR A 28 -25.24 -14.32 1.11
C TYR A 28 -26.69 -14.78 1.33
N ARG A 29 -27.33 -14.36 2.43
CA ARG A 29 -28.76 -14.65 2.67
C ARG A 29 -29.64 -14.04 1.58
N TYR A 30 -29.37 -12.80 1.18
CA TYR A 30 -30.08 -12.17 0.07
C TYR A 30 -29.95 -12.97 -1.23
N LEU A 31 -28.75 -13.44 -1.59
CA LEU A 31 -28.56 -14.25 -2.80
C LEU A 31 -29.32 -15.59 -2.76
N LEU A 32 -29.37 -16.24 -1.59
CA LEU A 32 -30.16 -17.46 -1.40
C LEU A 32 -31.66 -17.19 -1.59
N GLU A 33 -32.16 -16.04 -1.11
CA GLU A 33 -33.56 -15.63 -1.29
C GLU A 33 -33.92 -15.35 -2.75
N GLN A 34 -32.97 -14.81 -3.54
CA GLN A 34 -33.17 -14.59 -4.98
C GLN A 34 -33.04 -15.86 -5.82
N GLY A 35 -32.51 -16.95 -5.25
CA GLY A 35 -32.17 -18.16 -6.00
C GLY A 35 -30.95 -18.00 -6.91
N ASP A 36 -30.13 -16.98 -6.66
CA ASP A 36 -28.99 -16.57 -7.48
C ASP A 36 -27.65 -17.16 -7.02
N ASP A 37 -27.63 -17.93 -5.92
CA ASP A 37 -26.42 -18.61 -5.47
C ASP A 37 -26.57 -20.13 -5.41
N SER A 38 -25.60 -20.82 -6.02
CA SER A 38 -25.46 -22.28 -5.96
C SER A 38 -24.28 -22.73 -5.10
N ASP A 39 -23.48 -21.80 -4.59
CA ASP A 39 -22.27 -22.09 -3.82
C ASP A 39 -22.59 -22.31 -2.33
N THR A 40 -21.71 -23.08 -1.67
CA THR A 40 -21.74 -23.17 -0.21
C THR A 40 -21.29 -21.84 0.40
N TYR A 41 -21.79 -21.53 1.60
CA TYR A 41 -21.36 -20.34 2.34
C TYR A 41 -19.83 -20.25 2.47
N ASP A 42 -19.13 -21.36 2.75
CA ASP A 42 -17.67 -21.36 2.83
C ASP A 42 -16.99 -20.98 1.51
N ALA A 43 -17.53 -21.44 0.37
CA ALA A 43 -17.01 -21.09 -0.95
C ALA A 43 -17.31 -19.63 -1.32
N TYR A 44 -18.49 -19.13 -0.94
CA TYR A 44 -18.84 -17.72 -1.04
C TYR A 44 -17.88 -16.85 -0.23
N MET A 45 -17.70 -17.15 1.06
CA MET A 45 -16.80 -16.40 1.94
C MET A 45 -15.36 -16.42 1.46
N ALA A 46 -14.85 -17.57 1.00
CA ALA A 46 -13.50 -17.67 0.47
C ALA A 46 -13.27 -16.82 -0.80
N ARG A 47 -14.32 -16.55 -1.57
CA ARG A 47 -14.24 -15.78 -2.82
C ARG A 47 -14.44 -14.29 -2.61
N TYR A 48 -15.40 -13.90 -1.76
CA TYR A 48 -15.86 -12.52 -1.68
C TYR A 48 -15.44 -11.79 -0.40
N ALA A 49 -15.09 -12.50 0.67
CA ALA A 49 -14.68 -11.84 1.90
C ALA A 49 -13.28 -11.25 1.76
N ARG A 50 -13.15 -9.96 2.04
CA ARG A 50 -11.88 -9.22 2.02
C ARG A 50 -11.40 -8.97 3.43
N PHE A 51 -11.00 -10.03 4.13
CA PHE A 51 -10.56 -9.95 5.52
C PHE A 51 -9.18 -9.30 5.67
N ALA A 52 -9.08 -8.38 6.61
CA ALA A 52 -7.81 -7.84 7.06
C ALA A 52 -6.97 -8.93 7.74
N ARG A 53 -5.68 -9.02 7.40
CA ARG A 53 -4.78 -10.07 7.88
C ARG A 53 -3.31 -9.70 7.73
N PHE A 54 -2.49 -10.25 8.63
CA PHE A 54 -1.06 -10.39 8.37
C PHE A 54 -0.80 -11.51 7.35
N GLY A 55 0.29 -11.36 6.62
CA GLY A 55 0.76 -12.36 5.67
C GLY A 55 1.61 -13.46 6.29
N GLN A 56 2.33 -14.16 5.41
CA GLN A 56 3.32 -15.14 5.82
C GLN A 56 4.68 -14.46 5.99
N ALA A 57 5.36 -14.76 7.09
CA ALA A 57 6.74 -14.36 7.34
C ALA A 57 7.64 -14.58 6.12
N ALA A 58 8.37 -13.54 5.74
CA ALA A 58 9.31 -13.57 4.63
C ALA A 58 10.56 -14.38 4.99
N THR A 59 11.26 -14.86 3.97
CA THR A 59 12.60 -15.45 4.14
C THR A 59 13.68 -14.38 3.97
N LEU A 60 14.85 -14.59 4.57
CA LEU A 60 16.02 -13.74 4.32
C LEU A 60 16.35 -13.63 2.82
N ALA A 61 16.20 -14.71 2.07
CA ALA A 61 16.42 -14.71 0.62
C ALA A 61 15.43 -13.81 -0.15
N SER A 62 14.16 -13.78 0.25
CA SER A 62 13.17 -12.86 -0.33
C SER A 62 13.44 -11.41 0.06
N ILE A 63 13.88 -11.16 1.30
CA ILE A 63 14.25 -9.81 1.77
C ILE A 63 15.50 -9.31 1.04
N ASP A 64 16.50 -10.17 0.82
CA ASP A 64 17.70 -9.81 0.05
C ASP A 64 17.39 -9.53 -1.41
N SER A 65 16.39 -10.20 -1.97
CA SER A 65 15.90 -9.91 -3.32
C SER A 65 15.14 -8.57 -3.37
N LEU A 66 14.31 -8.28 -2.37
CA LEU A 66 13.63 -6.99 -2.25
C LEU A 66 14.63 -5.83 -2.07
N ARG A 67 15.69 -6.03 -1.27
CA ARG A 67 16.78 -5.05 -1.08
C ARG A 67 17.42 -4.64 -2.41
N ARG A 68 17.52 -5.55 -3.37
CA ARG A 68 18.06 -5.25 -4.71
C ARG A 68 17.14 -4.39 -5.57
N LEU A 69 15.85 -4.35 -5.26
CA LEU A 69 14.88 -3.46 -5.90
C LEU A 69 14.81 -2.08 -5.22
N SER A 70 15.42 -1.95 -4.04
CA SER A 70 15.47 -0.71 -3.28
C SER A 70 16.66 0.13 -3.73
N GLY A 71 16.42 1.42 -4.00
CA GLY A 71 17.50 2.41 -4.13
C GLY A 71 18.16 2.76 -2.78
N THR A 72 17.47 2.44 -1.68
CA THR A 72 17.82 2.84 -0.31
C THR A 72 18.21 1.64 0.56
N PRO A 73 19.09 1.81 1.56
CA PRO A 73 19.34 0.78 2.56
C PRO A 73 18.08 0.43 3.35
N MET A 74 17.69 -0.85 3.33
CA MET A 74 16.49 -1.31 4.03
C MET A 74 16.66 -1.25 5.56
N PRO A 75 15.76 -0.56 6.30
CA PRO A 75 15.84 -0.45 7.76
C PRO A 75 15.71 -1.80 8.46
N ASN A 76 16.48 -2.03 9.53
CA ASN A 76 16.37 -3.26 10.32
C ASN A 76 14.96 -3.48 10.90
N SER A 77 14.27 -2.40 11.29
CA SER A 77 12.88 -2.49 11.78
C SER A 77 11.92 -3.06 10.73
N LEU A 78 12.14 -2.76 9.44
CA LEU A 78 11.37 -3.29 8.33
C LEU A 78 11.74 -4.75 8.03
N VAL A 79 13.02 -5.10 8.13
CA VAL A 79 13.48 -6.50 8.04
C VAL A 79 12.80 -7.34 9.12
N ASP A 80 12.76 -6.84 10.36
CA ASP A 80 12.10 -7.53 11.48
C ASP A 80 10.60 -7.66 11.27
N PHE A 81 9.94 -6.62 10.71
CA PHE A 81 8.54 -6.72 10.31
C PHE A 81 8.34 -7.82 9.28
N TYR A 82 9.16 -7.87 8.22
CA TYR A 82 9.04 -8.90 7.20
C TYR A 82 9.30 -10.31 7.72
N LEU A 83 10.28 -10.50 8.58
CA LEU A 83 10.59 -11.82 9.17
C LEU A 83 9.52 -12.32 10.14
N LYS A 84 8.76 -11.41 10.76
CA LYS A 84 7.76 -11.78 11.78
C LYS A 84 6.34 -11.80 11.22
N GLU A 85 5.93 -10.73 10.56
CA GLU A 85 4.55 -10.48 10.14
C GLU A 85 4.38 -10.67 8.62
N GLY A 86 5.45 -10.48 7.84
CA GLY A 86 5.49 -10.78 6.41
C GLY A 86 4.85 -9.74 5.49
N SER A 87 3.61 -9.38 5.75
CA SER A 87 2.86 -8.37 5.00
C SER A 87 1.62 -7.99 5.80
N PHE A 88 0.89 -6.99 5.33
CA PHE A 88 -0.44 -6.69 5.83
C PHE A 88 -1.38 -6.39 4.67
N ASP A 89 -2.58 -6.93 4.71
CA ASP A 89 -3.69 -6.65 3.80
C ASP A 89 -4.84 -6.19 4.68
N GLY A 90 -5.34 -4.98 4.47
CA GLY A 90 -6.38 -4.35 5.26
C GLY A 90 -7.79 -4.64 4.75
N GLY A 91 -7.94 -5.22 3.56
CA GLY A 91 -9.24 -5.42 2.92
C GLY A 91 -9.98 -4.11 2.63
N GLY A 92 -11.28 -4.22 2.35
CA GLY A 92 -12.11 -3.08 1.96
C GLY A 92 -12.34 -2.05 3.08
N TYR A 93 -12.46 -2.51 4.32
CA TYR A 93 -12.75 -1.67 5.49
C TYR A 93 -11.55 -0.88 6.04
N LEU A 94 -10.40 -1.00 5.38
CA LEU A 94 -9.22 -0.18 5.64
C LEU A 94 -8.72 0.43 4.33
N SER A 95 -9.65 0.84 3.46
CA SER A 95 -9.37 1.51 2.18
C SER A 95 -8.21 0.87 1.40
N ASP A 96 -8.26 -0.46 1.25
CA ASP A 96 -7.25 -1.25 0.56
C ASP A 96 -5.80 -1.06 1.07
N LEU A 97 -5.65 -0.74 2.37
CA LEU A 97 -4.36 -0.63 3.03
C LEU A 97 -3.56 -1.90 2.85
N VAL A 98 -2.40 -1.77 2.22
CA VAL A 98 -1.48 -2.87 1.97
C VAL A 98 -0.09 -2.48 2.43
N ILE A 99 0.57 -3.40 3.14
CA ILE A 99 2.02 -3.44 3.29
C ILE A 99 2.46 -4.69 2.52
N HIS A 100 3.06 -4.50 1.35
CA HIS A 100 3.31 -5.60 0.40
C HIS A 100 4.24 -6.65 0.97
N ALA A 101 3.96 -7.91 0.62
CA ALA A 101 4.89 -8.99 0.89
C ALA A 101 6.17 -8.82 0.05
N ALA A 102 7.34 -9.00 0.67
CA ALA A 102 8.61 -9.00 -0.06
C ALA A 102 8.64 -9.92 -1.30
N PRO A 103 8.19 -11.19 -1.24
CA PRO A 103 8.16 -12.04 -2.44
C PRO A 103 7.21 -11.56 -3.53
N GLU A 104 6.15 -10.82 -3.19
CA GLU A 104 5.19 -10.29 -4.17
C GLU A 104 5.83 -9.21 -5.04
N LEU A 105 6.47 -8.21 -4.42
CA LEU A 105 7.18 -7.15 -5.15
C LEU A 105 8.32 -7.72 -5.99
N VAL A 106 9.04 -8.71 -5.47
CA VAL A 106 10.09 -9.42 -6.22
C VAL A 106 9.51 -10.14 -7.43
N ALA A 107 8.37 -10.81 -7.29
CA ALA A 107 7.70 -11.48 -8.41
C ALA A 107 7.23 -10.49 -9.48
N LYS A 108 6.68 -9.33 -9.08
CA LYS A 108 6.29 -8.26 -10.01
C LYS A 108 7.49 -7.77 -10.83
N ALA A 109 8.65 -7.59 -10.20
CA ALA A 109 9.88 -7.19 -10.89
C ALA A 109 10.45 -8.28 -11.82
N GLN A 110 10.29 -9.55 -11.46
CA GLN A 110 10.83 -10.70 -12.21
C GLN A 110 9.90 -11.22 -13.30
N SER A 111 8.64 -10.79 -13.32
CA SER A 111 7.62 -11.26 -14.25
C SER A 111 8.01 -11.10 -15.73
N GLY A 112 8.97 -10.21 -16.03
CA GLY A 112 9.52 -10.00 -17.38
C GLY A 112 8.50 -9.44 -18.38
N ALA A 113 7.26 -9.21 -17.94
CA ALA A 113 6.25 -8.57 -18.73
C ALA A 113 6.53 -7.07 -18.82
N THR A 114 6.25 -6.49 -19.97
CA THR A 114 6.14 -5.05 -20.16
C THR A 114 4.65 -4.72 -20.11
N GLY A 115 4.14 -4.20 -19.00
CA GLY A 115 2.71 -3.89 -18.86
C GLY A 115 2.29 -3.45 -17.46
N TRP A 116 0.98 -3.33 -17.27
CA TRP A 116 0.23 -2.73 -16.15
C TRP A 116 0.53 -3.27 -14.72
N ASN A 117 1.47 -4.20 -14.55
CA ASN A 117 1.68 -4.91 -13.29
C ASN A 117 3.16 -5.23 -12.99
N CYS A 118 4.08 -4.52 -13.65
CA CYS A 118 5.51 -4.80 -13.58
C CYS A 118 6.23 -3.59 -12.98
N ILE A 119 7.22 -3.85 -12.11
CA ILE A 119 8.03 -2.81 -11.49
C ILE A 119 9.50 -2.98 -11.84
N ARG A 120 10.23 -1.87 -11.93
CA ARG A 120 11.69 -1.88 -12.11
C ARG A 120 12.41 -1.77 -10.78
N SER A 121 11.82 -1.00 -9.87
CA SER A 121 12.28 -0.82 -8.49
C SER A 121 11.07 -0.69 -7.56
N ILE A 122 11.33 -0.64 -6.26
CA ILE A 122 10.34 -0.20 -5.26
C ILE A 122 10.50 1.29 -4.94
N GLY A 123 11.10 2.05 -5.86
CA GLY A 123 11.25 3.49 -5.75
C GLY A 123 9.91 4.22 -5.75
N LEU A 124 9.88 5.44 -5.19
CA LEU A 124 8.65 6.22 -5.05
C LEU A 124 7.86 6.38 -6.35
N VAL A 125 8.49 6.84 -7.43
CA VAL A 125 7.82 7.07 -8.72
C VAL A 125 7.37 5.76 -9.34
N ASP A 126 8.21 4.72 -9.28
CA ASP A 126 7.87 3.40 -9.84
C ASP A 126 6.65 2.79 -9.14
N MET A 127 6.53 3.00 -7.82
CA MET A 127 5.43 2.49 -7.02
C MET A 127 4.15 3.33 -7.16
N ILE A 128 4.27 4.65 -7.37
CA ILE A 128 3.12 5.49 -7.78
C ILE A 128 2.59 4.99 -9.13
N ILE A 129 3.46 4.82 -10.13
CA ILE A 129 3.05 4.30 -11.44
C ILE A 129 2.37 2.94 -11.29
N LEU A 130 2.91 2.03 -10.45
CA LEU A 130 2.30 0.73 -10.19
C LEU A 130 0.88 0.85 -9.63
N SER A 131 0.65 1.68 -8.62
CA SER A 131 -0.66 1.79 -7.97
C SER A 131 -1.73 2.33 -8.92
N TRP A 132 -1.33 3.15 -9.90
CA TRP A 132 -2.19 3.71 -10.95
C TRP A 132 -2.26 2.84 -12.23
N GLY A 133 -1.98 1.53 -12.12
CA GLY A 133 -2.12 0.59 -13.24
C GLY A 133 -0.97 0.65 -14.25
N GLY A 134 0.15 1.29 -13.95
CA GLY A 134 1.34 1.26 -14.81
C GLY A 134 1.41 2.38 -15.84
N HIS A 135 0.53 3.38 -15.79
CA HIS A 135 0.59 4.53 -16.69
C HIS A 135 0.11 5.84 -16.02
N ARG A 136 1.01 6.82 -15.93
CA ARG A 136 0.73 8.21 -15.54
C ARG A 136 1.67 9.15 -16.28
N MET A 137 1.13 10.04 -17.12
CA MET A 137 1.95 10.86 -18.02
C MET A 137 2.83 11.83 -17.23
N GLU A 138 2.36 12.31 -16.09
CA GLU A 138 3.07 13.26 -15.22
C GLU A 138 4.30 12.63 -14.54
N PHE A 139 4.35 11.30 -14.49
CA PHE A 139 5.46 10.52 -13.93
C PHE A 139 6.29 9.81 -15.01
N ASP A 140 5.93 9.92 -16.29
CA ASP A 140 6.71 9.41 -17.42
C ASP A 140 7.53 10.55 -18.04
N PRO A 141 8.87 10.57 -17.87
CA PRO A 141 9.72 11.60 -18.46
C PRO A 141 9.61 11.70 -19.99
N ALA A 142 9.20 10.62 -20.66
CA ALA A 142 9.03 10.62 -22.12
C ALA A 142 7.81 11.41 -22.58
N SER A 143 6.84 11.72 -21.70
CA SER A 143 5.68 12.54 -22.02
C SER A 143 6.05 14.02 -22.20
N GLY A 144 7.05 14.49 -21.44
CA GLY A 144 7.41 15.90 -21.33
C GLY A 144 6.44 16.76 -20.50
N GLU A 145 5.46 16.16 -19.82
CA GLU A 145 4.37 16.87 -19.10
C GLU A 145 4.58 16.96 -17.58
N GLY A 146 5.60 16.28 -17.02
CA GLY A 146 5.82 16.28 -15.57
C GLY A 146 7.29 16.13 -15.19
N LEU A 147 7.62 15.07 -14.45
CA LEU A 147 8.96 14.87 -13.90
C LEU A 147 10.02 14.68 -14.99
N THR A 148 11.19 15.28 -14.79
CA THR A 148 12.38 14.99 -15.59
C THR A 148 12.98 13.63 -15.24
N GLU A 149 13.74 13.03 -16.17
CA GLU A 149 14.47 11.77 -15.89
C GLU A 149 15.37 11.87 -14.65
N ALA A 150 15.99 13.04 -14.43
CA ALA A 150 16.84 13.30 -13.28
C ALA A 150 16.05 13.30 -11.96
N GLU A 151 14.85 13.89 -11.94
CA GLU A 151 13.98 13.88 -10.76
C GLU A 151 13.47 12.48 -10.45
N VAL A 152 13.01 11.74 -11.46
CA VAL A 152 12.58 10.35 -11.29
C VAL A 152 13.71 9.51 -10.70
N LEU A 153 14.92 9.64 -11.23
CA LEU A 153 16.09 8.92 -10.73
C LEU A 153 16.37 9.27 -9.27
N VAL A 154 16.39 10.56 -8.92
CA VAL A 154 16.65 11.03 -7.54
C VAL A 154 15.59 10.51 -6.58
N LEU A 155 14.30 10.58 -6.95
CA LEU A 155 13.20 10.13 -6.10
C LEU A 155 13.25 8.61 -5.89
N ASN A 156 13.43 7.83 -6.95
CA ASN A 156 13.51 6.36 -6.84
C ASN A 156 14.76 5.87 -6.10
N GLN A 157 15.88 6.60 -6.18
CA GLN A 157 17.09 6.27 -5.44
C GLN A 157 17.00 6.62 -3.95
N ASN A 158 16.30 7.70 -3.62
CA ASN A 158 16.28 8.22 -2.24
C ASN A 158 15.11 7.74 -1.40
N TYR A 159 14.05 7.23 -2.03
CA TYR A 159 12.83 6.81 -1.34
C TYR A 159 12.35 5.48 -1.88
N SER A 160 11.96 4.58 -0.99
CA SER A 160 11.43 3.27 -1.33
C SER A 160 10.10 3.02 -0.65
N VAL A 161 9.08 2.67 -1.43
CA VAL A 161 7.69 2.47 -0.98
C VAL A 161 7.45 1.00 -0.69
N ILE A 162 6.78 0.71 0.42
CA ILE A 162 6.48 -0.66 0.89
C ILE A 162 4.99 -0.97 0.96
N GLY A 163 4.15 0.04 0.76
CA GLY A 163 2.72 -0.08 0.94
C GLY A 163 2.00 1.22 0.67
N TRP A 164 0.68 1.14 0.59
CA TRP A 164 -0.21 2.28 0.40
C TRP A 164 -1.61 1.96 0.93
N HIS A 165 -2.47 2.95 1.00
CA HIS A 165 -3.92 2.78 1.02
C HIS A 165 -4.56 3.78 0.05
N THR A 166 -5.78 3.53 -0.38
CA THR A 166 -6.55 4.50 -1.19
C THR A 166 -7.29 5.49 -0.28
N SER A 167 -7.68 6.63 -0.83
CA SER A 167 -8.75 7.46 -0.25
C SER A 167 -10.11 6.75 -0.38
N GLY A 168 -11.13 7.27 0.31
CA GLY A 168 -12.51 6.75 0.25
C GLY A 168 -13.09 6.80 -1.17
N ASP A 169 -12.88 7.91 -1.88
CA ASP A 169 -13.30 8.11 -3.27
C ASP A 169 -12.48 7.32 -4.31
N GLY A 170 -11.37 6.68 -3.89
CA GLY A 170 -10.45 5.97 -4.78
C GLY A 170 -9.65 6.87 -5.73
N GLU A 171 -9.68 8.19 -5.55
CA GLU A 171 -9.02 9.17 -6.41
C GLU A 171 -7.62 9.59 -5.91
N ALA A 172 -7.22 9.10 -4.72
CA ALA A 172 -5.91 9.33 -4.14
C ALA A 172 -5.32 8.07 -3.50
N PHE A 173 -3.99 8.07 -3.36
CA PHE A 173 -3.23 7.08 -2.61
C PHE A 173 -2.30 7.76 -1.61
N ASP A 174 -2.25 7.24 -0.39
CA ASP A 174 -1.21 7.54 0.58
C ASP A 174 -0.14 6.45 0.55
N TYR A 175 1.12 6.81 0.31
CA TYR A 175 2.24 5.88 0.17
C TYR A 175 3.12 5.87 1.41
N LEU A 176 3.33 4.69 1.99
CA LEU A 176 4.32 4.48 3.05
C LEU A 176 5.69 4.23 2.43
N TYR A 177 6.64 5.13 2.71
CA TYR A 177 8.00 5.03 2.21
C TYR A 177 9.05 5.13 3.32
N PHE A 178 10.28 4.74 2.99
CA PHE A 178 11.47 4.99 3.81
C PHE A 178 12.57 5.66 3.00
N ASP A 179 13.38 6.47 3.67
CA ASP A 179 14.48 7.24 3.08
C ASP A 179 15.85 6.54 3.21
N THR A 180 16.89 7.16 2.64
CA THR A 180 18.29 6.68 2.72
C THR A 180 18.86 6.61 4.14
N GLN A 181 18.24 7.29 5.10
CA GLN A 181 18.60 7.24 6.53
C GLN A 181 17.80 6.18 7.30
N GLY A 182 16.90 5.48 6.60
CA GLY A 182 16.01 4.48 7.17
C GLY A 182 14.89 5.03 8.04
N ARG A 183 14.53 6.30 7.85
CA ARG A 183 13.36 6.92 8.47
C ARG A 183 12.16 6.80 7.55
N PHE A 184 10.97 6.77 8.13
CA PHE A 184 9.73 6.57 7.40
C PHE A 184 8.97 7.88 7.22
N GLY A 185 8.17 7.93 6.17
CA GLY A 185 7.23 9.01 5.88
C GLY A 185 6.02 8.49 5.11
N ILE A 186 5.03 9.35 5.01
CA ILE A 186 3.80 9.12 4.25
C ILE A 186 3.66 10.33 3.33
N THR A 187 3.32 10.09 2.06
CA THR A 187 3.03 11.15 1.10
C THR A 187 1.80 10.75 0.29
N GLY A 188 0.91 11.70 0.03
CA GLY A 188 -0.37 11.46 -0.60
C GLY A 188 -0.42 12.06 -1.99
N PHE A 189 -0.99 11.33 -2.95
CA PHE A 189 -1.16 11.81 -4.32
C PHE A 189 -2.60 11.59 -4.80
N HIS A 190 -3.28 12.68 -5.13
CA HIS A 190 -4.59 12.71 -5.78
C HIS A 190 -4.43 12.84 -7.29
N GLN A 191 -5.21 12.09 -8.08
CA GLN A 191 -5.03 12.02 -9.53
C GLN A 191 -5.09 13.37 -10.25
N ASP A 192 -5.94 14.26 -9.76
CA ASP A 192 -6.19 15.58 -10.36
C ASP A 192 -5.30 16.71 -9.82
N ASP A 193 -4.42 16.44 -8.85
CA ASP A 193 -3.63 17.49 -8.15
C ASP A 193 -2.12 17.28 -8.23
N PHE A 194 -1.63 16.93 -9.43
CA PHE A 194 -0.19 16.75 -9.66
C PHE A 194 0.62 18.02 -9.39
N GLU A 195 0.13 19.20 -9.76
CA GLU A 195 0.89 20.45 -9.58
C GLU A 195 1.19 20.74 -8.10
N SER A 196 0.19 20.56 -7.22
CA SER A 196 0.39 20.74 -5.79
C SER A 196 1.29 19.66 -5.22
N PHE A 197 1.06 18.39 -5.58
CA PHE A 197 1.89 17.28 -5.14
C PHE A 197 3.36 17.46 -5.56
N TYR A 198 3.60 17.90 -6.78
CA TYR A 198 4.95 18.21 -7.26
C TYR A 198 5.60 19.33 -6.44
N ALA A 199 4.90 20.44 -6.24
CA ALA A 199 5.47 21.62 -5.57
C ALA A 199 5.68 21.42 -4.06
N GLN A 200 4.77 20.70 -3.40
CA GLN A 200 4.72 20.56 -1.95
C GLN A 200 5.46 19.32 -1.44
N ASP A 201 5.49 18.24 -2.23
CA ASP A 201 6.11 16.97 -1.84
C ASP A 201 7.32 16.64 -2.71
N LEU A 202 7.13 16.36 -4.00
CA LEU A 202 8.18 15.78 -4.84
C LEU A 202 9.41 16.69 -4.96
N LEU A 203 9.22 17.97 -5.29
CA LEU A 203 10.31 18.92 -5.44
C LEU A 203 11.08 19.14 -4.12
N PRO A 204 10.44 19.35 -2.96
CA PRO A 204 11.14 19.34 -1.66
C PRO A 204 11.88 18.03 -1.37
N MET A 205 11.29 16.87 -1.69
CA MET A 205 11.90 15.56 -1.52
C MET A 205 13.18 15.38 -2.34
N THR A 206 13.34 16.06 -3.48
CA THR A 206 14.61 16.06 -4.23
C THR A 206 15.77 16.75 -3.48
N ARG A 207 15.45 17.61 -2.50
CA ARG A 207 16.43 18.44 -1.77
C ARG A 207 16.70 17.92 -0.37
N LYS A 208 15.65 17.54 0.35
CA LYS A 208 15.73 17.09 1.73
C LYS A 208 14.59 16.13 2.03
N SER A 209 14.94 14.99 2.62
CA SER A 209 13.94 14.02 3.10
C SER A 209 13.03 14.62 4.17
N PRO A 210 11.70 14.59 3.98
CA PRO A 210 10.73 14.92 5.01
C PRO A 210 10.48 13.75 5.98
N ALA A 211 11.01 12.56 5.69
CA ALA A 211 10.84 11.39 6.56
C ALA A 211 11.44 11.65 7.95
N CYS A 212 10.62 11.45 8.97
CA CYS A 212 10.98 11.70 10.36
C CYS A 212 10.45 10.64 11.33
N LEU A 213 9.67 9.67 10.83
CA LEU A 213 8.99 8.68 11.64
C LEU A 213 9.85 7.42 11.81
N SER A 214 9.65 6.72 12.92
CA SER A 214 9.96 5.30 13.03
C SER A 214 8.96 4.44 12.25
N LEU A 215 9.29 3.16 12.01
CA LEU A 215 8.37 2.23 11.35
C LEU A 215 7.05 2.10 12.14
N ASP A 216 7.12 1.99 13.46
CA ASP A 216 5.93 1.81 14.30
C ASP A 216 5.01 3.03 14.27
N GLU A 217 5.57 4.24 14.26
CA GLU A 217 4.80 5.48 14.11
C GLU A 217 4.15 5.58 12.74
N ALA A 218 4.90 5.23 11.68
CA ALA A 218 4.39 5.30 10.31
C ALA A 218 3.31 4.25 10.03
N LEU A 219 3.46 3.01 10.51
CA LEU A 219 2.43 1.98 10.42
C LEU A 219 1.16 2.38 11.18
N ALA A 220 1.31 2.94 12.38
CA ALA A 220 0.15 3.40 13.15
C ALA A 220 -0.53 4.61 12.50
N ALA A 221 0.23 5.50 11.85
CA ALA A 221 -0.32 6.62 11.09
C ALA A 221 -1.07 6.15 9.83
N MET A 222 -0.48 5.23 9.05
CA MET A 222 -1.14 4.62 7.90
C MET A 222 -2.46 3.94 8.27
N LEU A 223 -2.47 3.16 9.36
CA LEU A 223 -3.70 2.48 9.81
C LEU A 223 -4.80 3.47 10.17
N ARG A 224 -4.46 4.55 10.90
CA ARG A 224 -5.44 5.60 11.25
C ARG A 224 -5.94 6.37 10.04
N SER A 225 -5.06 6.65 9.07
CA SER A 225 -5.43 7.34 7.83
C SER A 225 -6.41 6.48 7.01
N ALA A 226 -6.11 5.19 6.87
CA ALA A 226 -7.00 4.21 6.23
C ALA A 226 -8.36 4.09 6.93
N GLU A 227 -8.38 4.04 8.27
CA GLU A 227 -9.65 4.01 9.04
C GLU A 227 -10.48 5.28 8.81
N ALA A 228 -9.84 6.45 8.73
CA ALA A 228 -10.53 7.72 8.49
C ALA A 228 -11.09 7.81 7.07
N ALA A 229 -10.34 7.33 6.07
CA ALA A 229 -10.77 7.32 4.68
C ALA A 229 -12.03 6.45 4.47
N THR A 230 -12.12 5.31 5.15
CA THR A 230 -13.33 4.45 5.11
C THR A 230 -14.55 5.14 5.74
N GLN A 231 -14.36 5.89 6.83
CA GLN A 231 -15.47 6.58 7.50
C GLN A 231 -16.06 7.73 6.67
N GLN A 232 -15.23 8.41 5.87
CA GLN A 232 -15.70 9.49 5.00
C GLN A 232 -16.55 8.97 3.83
N ASP A 233 -16.19 7.83 3.26
CA ASP A 233 -16.96 7.18 2.18
C ASP A 233 -18.36 6.75 2.65
N ASP A 234 -18.46 6.23 3.88
CA ASP A 234 -19.76 5.88 4.50
C ASP A 234 -20.64 7.14 4.72
N GLU A 235 -20.06 8.28 5.11
CA GLU A 235 -20.81 9.53 5.35
C GLU A 235 -21.29 10.22 4.05
N ASP A 236 -20.53 10.11 2.96
CA ASP A 236 -20.90 10.70 1.66
C ASP A 236 -21.91 9.83 0.87
N SER A 237 -22.18 8.60 1.34
CA SER A 237 -23.09 7.63 0.72
C SER A 237 -24.54 7.67 1.28
N ASP A 238 -24.78 8.39 2.39
CA ASP A 238 -26.08 8.53 3.08
C ASP A 238 -26.87 9.80 2.67
#